data_AF-A0A1W2EHY4-F1
#
_entry.id   AF-A0A1W2EHY4-F1
#
_cell.length_a   1.000
_cell.length_b   1.000
_cell.length_c   1.000
_cell.angle_alpha   90.00
_cell.angle_beta   90.00
_cell.angle_gamma   90.00
#
_symmetry.space_group_name_H-M   'P 1'
#
loop_
_entity.id
_entity.type
_entity.pdbx_description
1 polymer ?
#
loop_
_entity_poly.entity_id
_entity_poly.type
_entity_poly.pdbx_seq_one_letter_code
_entity_poly.pdbx_strand_id
1 'polypeptide(L)'
;MSLKTLIDSILKEKHRSLSWLAVSMGKTFDGLRLSLINESIKYKDLLLMAKILEVPAKNFFEGNEEDFMAVPNLISESVHEYGDYRLSIKNYTELVSTLKDQINDKERIITLMSKAQN
;
A
#
# COMPACT_ATOMS: atom_id res chain seq x y z
N MET A 1 10.23 -14.87 9.32
CA MET A 1 10.16 -15.29 10.74
C MET A 1 9.09 -14.45 11.44
N SER A 2 8.29 -15.02 12.35
CA SER A 2 7.28 -14.22 13.05
C SER A 2 7.93 -13.30 14.10
N LEU A 3 7.36 -12.11 14.26
CA LEU A 3 7.84 -11.09 15.22
C LEU A 3 7.99 -11.66 16.64
N LYS A 4 7.06 -12.53 17.07
CA LYS A 4 7.12 -13.24 18.35
C LYS A 4 8.42 -14.04 18.51
N THR A 5 8.79 -14.82 17.49
CA THR A 5 9.94 -15.74 17.58
C THR A 5 11.26 -14.97 17.66
N LEU A 6 11.33 -13.84 16.95
CA LEU A 6 12.45 -12.92 17.01
C LEU A 6 12.59 -12.31 18.41
N ILE A 7 11.48 -11.85 19.00
CA ILE A 7 11.50 -11.26 20.35
C ILE A 7 11.82 -12.31 21.42
N ASP A 8 11.28 -13.52 21.31
CA ASP A 8 11.64 -14.63 22.20
C ASP A 8 13.15 -14.94 22.14
N SER A 9 13.75 -14.84 20.96
CA SER A 9 15.21 -15.03 20.78
C SER A 9 16.01 -13.91 21.44
N ILE A 10 15.65 -12.64 21.22
CA ILE A 10 16.29 -11.48 21.87
C ILE A 10 16.16 -11.57 23.41
N LEU A 11 14.99 -11.94 23.90
CA LEU A 11 14.75 -12.10 25.34
C LEU A 11 15.62 -13.23 25.93
N LYS A 12 15.80 -14.33 25.19
CA LYS A 12 16.66 -15.44 25.59
C LYS A 12 18.14 -15.01 25.66
N GLU A 13 18.62 -14.25 24.68
CA GLU A 13 19.98 -13.69 24.68
C GLU A 13 20.22 -12.74 25.86
N LYS A 14 19.22 -11.94 26.22
CA LYS A 14 19.31 -10.99 27.34
C LYS A 14 18.95 -11.59 28.70
N HIS A 15 18.67 -12.89 28.78
CA HIS A 15 18.19 -13.57 29.99
C HIS A 15 16.96 -12.89 30.63
N ARG A 16 16.04 -12.39 29.79
CA ARG A 16 14.78 -11.73 30.22
C ARG A 16 13.57 -12.59 29.88
N SER A 17 12.49 -12.40 30.63
CA SER A 17 11.21 -13.05 30.38
C SER A 17 10.27 -12.14 29.59
N LEU A 18 9.29 -12.74 28.89
CA LEU A 18 8.24 -11.98 28.23
C LEU A 18 7.38 -11.19 29.23
N SER A 19 7.19 -11.70 30.45
CA SER A 19 6.53 -11.00 31.54
C SER A 19 7.28 -9.72 31.94
N TRP A 20 8.61 -9.76 31.96
CA TRP A 20 9.43 -8.57 32.22
C TRP A 20 9.26 -7.50 31.13
N LEU A 21 9.20 -7.91 29.86
CA LEU A 21 8.97 -7.00 28.74
C LEU A 21 7.57 -6.36 28.82
N ALA A 22 6.54 -7.16 29.14
CA ALA A 22 5.18 -6.67 29.31
C ALA A 22 5.09 -5.58 30.39
N VAL A 23 5.70 -5.83 31.56
CA VAL A 23 5.77 -4.85 32.65
C VAL A 23 6.52 -3.59 32.22
N SER A 24 7.66 -3.75 31.54
CA SER A 24 8.49 -2.62 31.08
C SER A 24 7.78 -1.76 30.02
N MET A 25 6.89 -2.36 29.23
CA MET A 25 6.06 -1.66 28.24
C MET A 25 4.74 -1.12 28.80
N GLY A 26 4.43 -1.37 30.08
CA GLY A 26 3.13 -1.00 30.68
C GLY A 26 1.95 -1.78 30.08
N LYS A 27 2.18 -3.00 29.59
CA LYS A 27 1.16 -3.89 29.01
C LYS A 27 0.96 -5.12 29.90
N THR A 28 -0.21 -5.75 29.78
CA THR A 28 -0.44 -7.06 30.40
C THR A 28 0.31 -8.14 29.63
N PHE A 29 0.68 -9.23 30.31
CA PHE A 29 1.38 -10.36 29.71
C PHE A 29 0.61 -10.94 28.52
N ASP A 30 -0.68 -11.23 28.73
CA ASP A 30 -1.54 -11.79 27.68
C ASP A 30 -1.76 -10.80 26.54
N GLY A 31 -1.89 -9.50 26.86
CA GLY A 31 -2.04 -8.45 25.86
C GLY A 31 -0.82 -8.35 24.96
N LEU A 32 0.39 -8.32 25.53
CA LEU A 32 1.63 -8.29 24.75
C LEU A 32 1.79 -9.57 23.93
N ARG A 33 1.57 -10.75 24.54
CA ARG A 33 1.66 -12.04 23.85
C ARG A 33 0.71 -12.11 22.65
N LEU A 34 -0.54 -11.71 22.83
CA LEU A 34 -1.54 -11.72 21.76
C LEU A 34 -1.17 -10.74 20.64
N SER A 35 -0.71 -9.53 20.98
CA SER A 35 -0.26 -8.56 19.97
C SER A 35 0.95 -9.06 19.17
N LEU A 36 1.85 -9.82 19.81
CA LEU A 36 3.01 -10.43 19.14
C LEU A 36 2.62 -11.57 18.21
N ILE A 37 1.64 -12.39 18.59
CA ILE A 37 1.15 -13.50 17.77
C ILE A 37 0.36 -12.96 16.57
N ASN A 38 -0.47 -11.95 16.79
CA ASN A 38 -1.34 -11.38 15.76
C ASN A 38 -0.66 -10.27 14.94
N GLU A 39 0.60 -9.96 15.22
CA GLU A 39 1.38 -8.89 14.57
C GLU A 39 0.67 -7.52 14.58
N SER A 40 -0.16 -7.28 15.59
CA SER A 40 -1.02 -6.08 15.72
C SER A 40 -0.38 -4.97 16.56
N ILE A 41 0.95 -4.98 16.68
CA ILE A 41 1.71 -4.00 17.47
C ILE A 41 1.84 -2.70 16.69
N LYS A 42 1.49 -1.59 17.35
CA LYS A 42 1.63 -0.26 16.75
C LYS A 42 3.10 0.13 16.62
N TYR A 43 3.44 0.93 15.61
CA TYR A 43 4.80 1.41 15.40
C TYR A 43 5.42 2.09 16.64
N LYS A 44 4.65 2.90 17.37
CA LYS A 44 5.10 3.53 18.62
C LYS A 44 5.51 2.51 19.68
N ASP A 45 4.78 1.39 19.76
CA ASP A 45 5.09 0.31 20.68
C ASP A 45 6.34 -0.46 20.24
N LEU A 46 6.57 -0.60 18.93
CA LEU A 46 7.82 -1.17 18.40
C LEU A 46 9.02 -0.28 18.74
N LEU A 47 8.92 1.04 18.62
CA LEU A 47 9.99 1.96 19.04
C LEU A 47 10.28 1.86 20.54
N LEU A 48 9.23 1.79 21.37
CA LEU A 48 9.38 1.60 22.81
C LEU A 48 10.05 0.26 23.12
N MET A 49 9.62 -0.81 22.46
CA MET A 49 10.17 -2.15 22.61
C MET A 49 11.65 -2.19 22.19
N ALA A 50 12.00 -1.56 21.07
CA ALA A 50 13.38 -1.42 20.60
C ALA A 50 14.26 -0.72 21.65
N LYS A 51 13.73 0.35 22.27
CA LYS A 51 14.42 1.08 23.33
C LYS A 51 14.62 0.22 24.59
N ILE A 52 13.60 -0.51 25.02
CA ILE A 52 13.66 -1.38 26.22
C ILE A 52 14.60 -2.56 25.98
N LEU A 53 14.55 -3.15 24.78
CA LEU A 53 15.39 -4.26 24.38
C LEU A 53 16.77 -3.81 23.90
N GLU A 54 17.07 -2.51 23.88
CA GLU A 54 18.31 -1.89 23.37
C GLU A 54 18.77 -2.49 22.03
N VAL A 55 17.81 -2.75 21.13
CA VAL A 55 18.07 -3.20 19.76
C VAL A 55 17.59 -2.16 18.76
N PRO A 56 18.24 -2.03 17.59
CA PRO A 56 17.73 -1.20 16.52
C PRO A 56 16.32 -1.66 16.09
N ALA A 57 15.37 -0.72 15.97
CA ALA A 57 14.00 -1.03 15.55
C ALA A 57 13.95 -1.69 14.16
N LYS A 58 14.96 -1.46 13.30
CA LYS A 58 15.10 -2.13 12.00
C LYS A 58 15.12 -3.66 12.12
N ASN A 59 15.61 -4.20 13.24
CA ASN A 59 15.70 -5.65 13.45
C ASN A 59 14.31 -6.30 13.58
N PHE A 60 13.24 -5.53 13.81
CA PHE A 60 11.87 -6.06 13.87
C PHE A 60 11.21 -6.18 12.50
N PHE A 61 11.85 -5.69 11.44
CA PHE A 61 11.32 -5.70 10.09
C PHE A 61 12.19 -6.60 9.21
N GLU A 62 11.56 -7.58 8.57
CA GLU A 62 12.20 -8.38 7.54
C GLU A 62 12.19 -7.56 6.24
N GLY A 63 13.21 -6.73 6.04
CA GLY A 63 13.53 -6.18 4.74
C GLY A 63 15.01 -6.37 4.51
N ASN A 64 15.38 -6.98 3.39
CA ASN A 64 16.78 -7.02 2.99
C ASN A 64 17.25 -5.57 2.80
N GLU A 65 18.50 -5.24 3.11
CA GLU A 65 19.02 -3.89 2.78
C GLU A 65 18.89 -3.60 1.27
N GLU A 66 18.83 -4.67 0.45
CA GLU A 66 18.50 -4.63 -0.98
C GLU A 66 17.05 -4.20 -1.26
N ASP A 67 16.08 -4.57 -0.43
CA ASP A 67 14.68 -4.16 -0.60
C ASP A 67 14.49 -2.67 -0.29
N PHE A 68 15.28 -2.08 0.62
CA PHE A 68 15.22 -0.65 0.95
C PHE A 68 16.00 0.23 -0.02
N MET A 69 17.08 -0.28 -0.63
CA MET A 69 17.82 0.41 -1.69
C MET A 69 17.12 0.32 -3.06
N ALA A 70 16.26 -0.68 -3.27
CA ALA A 70 15.49 -0.89 -4.49
C ALA A 70 14.12 -0.20 -4.52
N VAL A 71 13.77 0.63 -3.52
CA VAL A 71 12.59 1.50 -3.62
C VAL A 71 13.01 2.91 -4.02
N PRO A 72 13.10 3.23 -5.33
CA PRO A 72 13.17 4.62 -5.74
C PRO A 72 11.86 5.28 -5.31
N ASN A 73 11.91 6.10 -4.26
CA ASN A 73 10.85 7.01 -3.83
C ASN A 73 9.44 6.39 -3.81
N LEU A 74 8.98 5.93 -2.63
CA LEU A 74 7.56 5.63 -2.38
C LEU A 74 6.62 6.86 -2.54
N ILE A 75 7.16 8.04 -2.89
CA ILE A 75 6.44 9.29 -3.23
C ILE A 75 6.50 9.58 -4.74
N SER A 76 7.20 8.77 -5.53
CA SER A 76 7.06 8.85 -6.98
C SER A 76 5.86 8.01 -7.35
N GLU A 77 4.72 8.67 -7.60
CA GLU A 77 3.65 8.06 -8.39
C GLU A 77 4.29 7.36 -9.59
N SER A 78 3.94 6.09 -9.79
CA SER A 78 4.35 5.27 -10.93
C SER A 78 3.90 5.98 -12.21
N VAL A 79 4.81 6.75 -12.82
CA VAL A 79 4.58 7.47 -14.09
C VAL A 79 4.00 6.53 -15.18
N HIS A 80 4.26 5.23 -15.06
CA HIS A 80 3.78 4.20 -15.99
C HIS A 80 2.33 3.74 -15.74
N GLU A 81 1.81 3.73 -14.50
CA GLU A 81 0.46 3.20 -14.25
C GLU A 81 -0.65 4.12 -14.76
N TYR A 82 -0.37 5.40 -15.00
CA TYR A 82 -1.35 6.35 -15.56
C TYR A 82 -1.02 6.83 -16.98
N GLY A 83 0.18 6.55 -17.51
CA GLY A 83 0.58 6.96 -18.85
C GLY A 83 -0.33 6.38 -19.93
N ASP A 84 -0.56 5.07 -19.86
CA ASP A 84 -1.41 4.35 -20.81
C ASP A 84 -2.88 4.76 -20.70
N TYR A 85 -3.37 5.04 -19.48
CA TYR A 85 -4.73 5.48 -19.25
C TYR A 85 -4.99 6.89 -19.78
N ARG A 86 -4.04 7.82 -19.64
CA ARG A 86 -4.18 9.18 -20.18
C ARG A 86 -4.27 9.17 -21.70
N LEU A 87 -3.43 8.37 -22.35
CA LEU A 87 -3.46 8.23 -23.81
C LEU A 87 -4.76 7.58 -24.28
N SER A 88 -5.22 6.54 -23.57
CA SER A 88 -6.49 5.87 -23.83
C SER A 88 -7.68 6.81 -23.67
N ILE A 89 -7.72 7.62 -22.61
CA ILE A 89 -8.78 8.62 -22.39
C ILE A 89 -8.84 9.62 -23.54
N LYS A 90 -7.69 10.14 -23.98
CA LYS A 90 -7.64 11.06 -25.12
C LYS A 90 -8.23 10.41 -26.38
N ASN A 91 -7.81 9.18 -26.68
CA ASN A 91 -8.31 8.43 -27.84
C ASN A 91 -9.84 8.20 -27.75
N TYR A 92 -10.35 7.85 -26.56
CA TYR A 92 -11.80 7.68 -26.35
C TYR A 92 -12.56 9.00 -26.52
N THR A 93 -12.00 10.13 -26.08
CA THR A 93 -12.65 11.44 -26.28
C THR A 93 -12.72 11.86 -27.74
N GLU A 94 -11.65 11.64 -28.51
CA GLU A 94 -11.64 11.91 -29.96
C GLU A 94 -12.61 10.98 -30.71
N LEU A 95 -12.65 9.70 -30.33
CA LEU A 95 -13.59 8.73 -30.91
C LEU A 95 -15.06 9.14 -30.63
N VAL A 96 -15.38 9.54 -29.40
CA VAL A 96 -16.73 9.99 -29.04
C VAL A 96 -17.13 11.24 -29.83
N SER A 97 -16.21 12.20 -30.03
CA SER A 97 -16.49 13.38 -30.87
C SER A 97 -16.80 12.97 -32.31
N THR A 98 -15.95 12.11 -32.89
CA THR A 98 -16.10 11.65 -34.27
C THR A 98 -17.43 10.91 -34.47
N LEU A 99 -17.82 10.05 -33.52
CA LEU A 99 -19.08 9.32 -33.58
C LEU A 99 -20.29 10.24 -33.47
N LYS A 100 -20.23 11.29 -32.65
CA LYS A 100 -21.30 12.31 -32.55
C LYS A 100 -21.45 13.08 -33.85
N ASP A 101 -20.34 13.47 -34.48
CA ASP A 101 -20.38 14.17 -35.77
C ASP A 101 -20.97 13.28 -36.86
N GLN A 102 -20.61 12.00 -36.90
CA GLN A 102 -21.21 11.02 -37.82
C GLN A 102 -22.72 10.83 -37.59
N ILE A 103 -23.18 10.85 -36.35
CA ILE A 103 -24.61 10.78 -36.04
C ILE A 103 -25.32 12.01 -36.58
N ASN A 104 -24.80 13.21 -36.29
CA ASN A 104 -25.39 14.48 -36.76
C ASN A 104 -25.46 14.54 -38.29
N ASP A 105 -24.43 14.08 -38.99
CA ASP A 105 -24.42 14.05 -40.45
C ASP A 105 -25.43 13.05 -41.00
N LYS A 106 -25.57 11.87 -40.39
CA LYS A 106 -26.61 10.91 -40.77
C LYS A 106 -28.01 11.46 -40.55
N GLU A 107 -28.26 12.14 -39.43
CA GLU A 107 -29.55 12.80 -39.16
C GLU A 107 -29.87 13.89 -40.19
N ARG A 108 -28.87 14.69 -40.60
CA ARG A 108 -29.03 15.67 -41.69
C ARG A 108 -29.36 15.00 -43.01
N ILE A 109 -28.67 13.92 -43.38
CA ILE A 109 -28.94 13.17 -44.61
C ILE A 109 -30.37 12.63 -44.59
N ILE A 110 -30.81 12.03 -43.49
CA ILE A 110 -32.19 11.54 -43.32
C ILE A 110 -33.20 12.68 -43.48
N THR A 111 -32.90 13.85 -42.89
CA THR A 111 -33.76 15.05 -43.01
C THR A 111 -33.84 15.55 -44.45
N LEU A 112 -32.74 15.52 -45.20
CA LEU A 112 -32.71 15.93 -46.61
C LEU A 112 -33.44 14.93 -47.50
N MET A 113 -33.27 13.62 -47.25
CA MET A 113 -33.97 12.57 -48.00
C MET A 113 -35.48 12.60 -47.76
N SER A 114 -35.92 12.80 -46.51
CA SER A 114 -37.35 12.94 -46.17
C SER A 114 -37.99 14.20 -46.75
N LYS A 115 -37.22 15.28 -46.94
CA LYS A 115 -37.67 16.48 -47.65
C LYS A 115 -37.73 16.30 -49.17
N ALA A 116 -36.88 15.44 -49.74
CA ALA A 116 -36.84 15.18 -51.19
C ALA A 116 -37.89 14.13 -51.66
N GLN A 117 -38.50 13.39 -50.73
CA GLN A 117 -39.57 12.43 -51.00
C GLN A 117 -40.99 13.03 -50.88
N ASN A 118 -41.13 14.30 -50.49
CA ASN A 118 -42.35 15.10 -50.61
C ASN A 118 -42.20 16.12 -51.73
#